data_AF-A0A6I3LQI8-F1
#
_entry.id   AF-A0A6I3LQI8-F1
#
_cell.length_a   1.000
_cell.length_b   1.000
_cell.length_c   1.000
_cell.angle_alpha   90.00
_cell.angle_beta   90.00
_cell.angle_gamma   90.00
#
_symmetry.space_group_name_H-M   'P 1'
#
loop_
_entity.id
_entity.type
_entity.pdbx_description
1 polymer ?
#
loop_
_entity_poly.entity_id
_entity_poly.type
_entity_poly.pdbx_seq_one_letter_code
_entity_poly.pdbx_strand_id
1 'polypeptide(L)'
;MIVSENTFYIIIGVLVLIAIGVYLYFRWKGKSVSGSWITLIMLMVVFFVYLYTPRKLVVESCENYTVEVILLPTQIEDVNTSYGYKSYVVNNTSNTLSFEYVYYGNNVPKDNEVSVFIEPGEVKSVRGSKIDYILSNPDSNIRVKGKGATKTVLSCDVEQ
;
A
#
# COMPACT_ATOMS: atom_id res chain seq x y z
N MET A 1 -2.56 -2.02 15.62
CA MET A 1 -3.93 -2.41 15.21
C MET A 1 -3.90 -2.66 13.72
N ILE A 2 -4.32 -3.84 13.29
CA ILE A 2 -4.32 -4.27 11.88
C ILE A 2 -5.78 -4.51 11.48
N VAL A 3 -6.17 -4.04 10.29
CA VAL A 3 -7.53 -4.19 9.76
C VAL A 3 -7.48 -4.67 8.31
N SER A 4 -8.55 -5.29 7.84
CA SER A 4 -8.65 -5.67 6.42
C SER A 4 -8.65 -4.43 5.52
N GLU A 5 -8.13 -4.57 4.28
CA GLU A 5 -8.07 -3.47 3.33
C GLU A 5 -9.45 -2.85 3.04
N ASN A 6 -10.49 -3.68 2.96
CA ASN A 6 -11.87 -3.23 2.81
C ASN A 6 -12.33 -2.36 3.98
N THR A 7 -12.00 -2.78 5.22
CA THR A 7 -12.34 -2.01 6.42
C THR A 7 -11.62 -0.65 6.41
N PHE A 8 -10.36 -0.63 5.98
CA PHE A 8 -9.61 0.61 5.82
C PHE A 8 -10.28 1.57 4.84
N TYR A 9 -10.70 1.10 3.67
CA TYR A 9 -11.40 1.94 2.70
C TYR A 9 -12.76 2.44 3.20
N ILE A 10 -13.48 1.63 3.98
CA ILE A 10 -14.72 2.07 4.64
C ILE A 10 -14.43 3.21 5.63
N ILE A 11 -13.39 3.08 6.47
CA ILE A 11 -13.00 4.14 7.42
C ILE A 11 -12.67 5.43 6.69
N ILE A 12 -11.86 5.37 5.63
CA ILE A 12 -11.50 6.54 4.80
C ILE A 12 -12.76 7.15 4.17
N GLY A 13 -13.65 6.34 3.61
CA GLY A 13 -14.91 6.80 3.01
C GLY A 13 -15.80 7.54 4.00
N VAL A 14 -15.95 7.01 5.22
CA VAL A 14 -16.73 7.65 6.29
C VAL A 14 -16.11 9.00 6.69
N LEU A 15 -14.78 9.07 6.83
CA LEU A 15 -14.09 10.32 7.16
C LEU A 15 -14.29 11.39 6.09
N VAL A 16 -14.23 11.01 4.80
CA VAL A 16 -14.49 11.93 3.68
C VAL A 16 -15.95 12.42 3.70
N LEU A 17 -16.92 11.54 3.95
CA LEU A 17 -18.33 11.94 4.06
C LEU A 17 -18.56 12.92 5.22
N ILE A 18 -17.91 12.70 6.37
CA ILE A 18 -17.96 13.65 7.49
C ILE A 18 -17.36 15.00 7.08
N ALA A 19 -16.20 15.01 6.40
CA ALA A 19 -15.57 16.25 5.92
C ALA A 19 -16.50 17.05 4.99
N ILE A 20 -17.18 16.35 4.07
CA ILE A 20 -18.15 16.95 3.16
C ILE A 20 -19.38 17.45 3.92
N GLY A 21 -19.92 16.68 4.86
CA GLY A 21 -21.06 17.08 5.68
C GLY A 21 -20.77 18.35 6.49
N VAL A 22 -19.59 18.43 7.10
CA VAL A 22 -19.11 19.61 7.83
C VAL A 22 -18.98 20.81 6.88
N TYR A 23 -18.37 20.61 5.70
CA TYR A 23 -18.25 21.66 4.68
C TYR A 23 -19.62 22.22 4.27
N LEU A 24 -20.58 21.35 3.94
CA LEU A 24 -21.92 21.75 3.52
C LEU A 24 -22.68 22.47 4.64
N TYR A 25 -22.54 22.00 5.89
CA TYR A 25 -23.16 22.66 7.04
C TYR A 25 -22.64 24.09 7.24
N PHE A 26 -21.32 24.30 7.18
CA PHE A 26 -20.74 25.65 7.30
C PHE A 26 -21.12 26.55 6.13
N ARG A 27 -21.14 26.00 4.91
CA ARG A 27 -21.59 26.71 3.71
C ARG A 27 -23.04 27.16 3.84
N TRP A 28 -23.92 26.31 4.35
CA TRP A 28 -25.34 26.65 4.51
C TRP A 28 -25.59 27.73 5.57
N LYS A 29 -24.80 27.75 6.65
CA LYS A 29 -24.88 28.80 7.68
C LYS A 29 -24.26 30.15 7.29
N GLY A 30 -23.83 30.32 6.04
CA GLY A 30 -23.26 31.59 5.55
C GLY A 30 -21.95 31.99 6.25
N LYS A 31 -21.33 31.08 7.02
CA LYS A 31 -20.04 31.32 7.67
C LYS A 31 -18.94 31.16 6.62
N SER A 32 -18.62 32.28 5.99
CA SER A 32 -17.61 32.36 4.95
C SER A 32 -16.20 32.28 5.55
N VAL A 33 -15.34 31.48 4.91
CA VAL A 33 -13.87 31.40 5.03
C VAL A 33 -13.26 30.48 6.11
N SER A 34 -13.67 30.49 7.40
CA SER A 34 -12.94 29.68 8.40
C SER A 34 -13.16 28.16 8.31
N GLY A 35 -14.37 27.71 7.94
CA GLY A 35 -14.70 26.29 7.81
C GLY A 35 -14.05 25.60 6.61
N SER A 36 -13.73 26.35 5.55
CA SER A 36 -13.17 25.79 4.31
C SER A 36 -11.72 25.33 4.46
N TRP A 37 -10.95 25.98 5.32
CA TRP A 37 -9.57 25.58 5.62
C TRP A 37 -9.52 24.30 6.43
N ILE A 38 -10.41 24.16 7.42
CA ILE A 38 -10.51 22.95 8.25
C ILE A 38 -10.85 21.73 7.39
N THR A 39 -11.79 21.87 6.46
CA THR A 39 -12.17 20.77 5.55
C THR A 39 -11.03 20.40 4.60
N LEU A 40 -10.28 21.39 4.11
CA LEU A 40 -9.11 21.15 3.25
C LEU A 40 -7.99 20.46 4.03
N ILE A 41 -7.70 20.91 5.25
CA ILE A 41 -6.73 20.26 6.15
C ILE A 41 -7.17 18.83 6.45
N MET A 42 -8.44 18.58 6.73
CA MET A 42 -8.96 17.24 6.97
C MET A 42 -8.78 16.33 5.76
N LEU A 43 -9.13 16.78 4.56
CA LEU A 43 -8.92 16.03 3.32
C LEU A 43 -7.43 15.76 3.07
N MET A 44 -6.57 16.74 3.35
CA MET A 44 -5.12 16.59 3.25
C MET A 44 -4.62 15.50 4.21
N VAL A 45 -5.06 15.51 5.48
CA VAL A 45 -4.72 14.49 6.46
C VAL A 45 -5.18 13.10 5.99
N VAL A 46 -6.41 12.97 5.50
CA VAL A 46 -6.94 11.69 4.97
C VAL A 46 -6.10 11.20 3.79
N PHE A 47 -5.70 12.10 2.89
CA PHE A 47 -4.83 11.79 1.76
C PHE A 47 -3.44 11.30 2.20
N PHE A 48 -2.82 11.98 3.17
CA PHE A 48 -1.54 11.54 3.73
C PHE A 48 -1.68 10.17 4.43
N VAL A 49 -2.74 9.95 5.21
CA VAL A 49 -3.00 8.64 5.83
C VAL A 49 -3.15 7.57 4.74
N TYR A 50 -3.90 7.82 3.68
CA TYR A 50 -4.05 6.88 2.56
C TYR A 50 -2.71 6.50 1.90
N LEU A 51 -1.80 7.47 1.72
CA LEU A 51 -0.53 7.24 1.04
C LEU A 51 0.56 6.57 1.91
N TYR A 52 0.59 6.89 3.21
CA TYR A 52 1.70 6.54 4.10
C TYR A 52 1.36 5.46 5.13
N THR A 53 0.13 4.94 5.12
CA THR A 53 -0.24 3.80 5.98
C THR A 53 0.36 2.52 5.39
N PRO A 54 1.20 1.80 6.15
CA PRO A 54 1.84 0.59 5.67
C PRO A 54 0.83 -0.55 5.55
N ARG A 55 1.05 -1.39 4.54
CA ARG A 55 0.26 -2.62 4.34
C ARG A 55 1.01 -3.82 4.89
N LYS A 56 0.25 -4.84 5.27
CA LYS A 56 0.74 -6.17 5.59
C LYS A 56 0.14 -7.13 4.57
N LEU A 57 1.00 -7.86 3.89
CA LEU A 57 0.64 -8.92 2.97
C LEU A 57 1.00 -10.24 3.65
N VAL A 58 0.02 -11.11 3.86
CA VAL A 58 0.27 -12.48 4.34
C VAL A 58 0.07 -13.41 3.17
N VAL A 59 1.12 -14.11 2.78
CA VAL A 59 1.06 -15.10 1.71
C VAL A 59 0.93 -16.48 2.35
N GLU A 60 -0.21 -17.12 2.14
CA GLU A 60 -0.53 -18.44 2.72
C GLU A 60 -0.18 -19.57 1.75
N SER A 61 -0.29 -19.32 0.45
CA SER A 61 0.19 -20.20 -0.62
C SER A 61 0.59 -19.36 -1.84
N CYS A 62 1.21 -19.97 -2.86
CA CYS A 62 1.52 -19.29 -4.12
C CYS A 62 0.28 -18.80 -4.90
N GLU A 63 -0.93 -19.12 -4.44
CA GLU A 63 -2.19 -18.68 -5.06
C GLU A 63 -3.06 -17.84 -4.10
N ASN A 64 -2.86 -17.99 -2.79
CA ASN A 64 -3.68 -17.34 -1.77
C ASN A 64 -2.86 -16.37 -0.92
N TYR A 65 -3.35 -15.14 -0.86
CA TYR A 65 -2.79 -14.09 -0.03
C TYR A 65 -3.89 -13.24 0.59
N THR A 66 -3.57 -12.60 1.71
CA THR A 66 -4.44 -11.63 2.36
C THR A 66 -3.73 -10.29 2.50
N VAL A 67 -4.46 -9.21 2.23
CA VAL A 67 -3.96 -7.84 2.35
C VAL A 67 -4.65 -7.16 3.53
N GLU A 68 -3.83 -6.71 4.45
CA GLU A 68 -4.23 -5.99 5.64
C GLU A 68 -3.52 -4.63 5.69
N VAL A 69 -4.09 -3.72 6.49
CA VAL A 69 -3.59 -2.36 6.67
C VAL A 69 -3.25 -2.15 8.13
N ILE A 70 -2.04 -1.66 8.40
CA ILE A 70 -1.55 -1.42 9.75
C ILE A 70 -1.88 0.03 10.12
N LEU A 71 -3.01 0.21 10.82
CA LEU A 71 -3.47 1.54 11.24
C LEU A 71 -2.56 2.17 12.30
N LEU A 72 -1.99 1.34 13.17
CA LEU A 72 -1.12 1.76 14.26
C LEU A 72 0.11 0.86 14.30
N PRO A 73 1.33 1.43 14.42
CA PRO A 73 2.57 0.69 14.61
C PRO A 73 2.41 -0.36 15.70
N THR A 74 2.87 -1.55 15.38
CA THR A 74 2.76 -2.76 16.19
C THR A 74 3.89 -3.71 15.81
N GLN A 75 4.04 -4.80 16.55
CA GLN A 75 5.01 -5.82 16.25
C GLN A 75 4.32 -6.92 15.41
N ILE A 76 4.89 -7.24 14.25
CA ILE A 76 4.52 -8.42 13.46
C ILE A 76 5.69 -9.39 13.60
N GLU A 77 5.50 -10.45 14.39
CA GLU A 77 6.54 -11.42 14.70
C GLU A 77 7.80 -10.72 15.24
N ASP A 78 8.94 -10.81 14.55
CA ASP A 78 10.20 -10.20 14.97
C ASP A 78 10.43 -8.79 14.39
N VAL A 79 9.47 -8.26 13.63
CA VAL A 79 9.61 -6.97 12.93
C VAL A 79 8.70 -5.90 13.54
N ASN A 80 9.32 -4.81 14.01
CA ASN A 80 8.60 -3.62 14.42
C ASN A 80 8.09 -2.83 13.21
N THR A 81 6.77 -2.72 13.11
CA THR A 81 6.14 -1.95 12.04
C THR A 81 6.21 -0.45 12.32
N SER A 82 6.31 0.34 11.27
CA SER A 82 6.29 1.80 11.35
C SER A 82 5.66 2.39 10.10
N TYR A 83 5.14 3.61 10.21
CA TYR A 83 4.60 4.33 9.07
C TYR A 83 5.66 4.59 8.00
N GLY A 84 5.19 4.82 6.77
CA GLY A 84 6.05 5.17 5.64
C GLY A 84 5.62 4.50 4.34
N TYR A 85 6.38 4.77 3.29
CA TYR A 85 6.14 4.21 1.96
C TYR A 85 6.70 2.78 1.85
N LYS A 86 6.13 1.86 2.62
CA LYS A 86 6.56 0.47 2.73
C LYS A 86 5.39 -0.47 2.98
N SER A 87 5.59 -1.72 2.60
CA SER A 87 4.68 -2.84 2.87
C SER A 87 5.48 -3.94 3.57
N TYR A 88 4.84 -4.66 4.47
CA TYR A 88 5.39 -5.81 5.16
C TYR A 88 4.85 -7.06 4.50
N VAL A 89 5.72 -7.97 4.10
CA VAL A 89 5.33 -9.24 3.50
C VAL A 89 5.71 -10.34 4.49
N VAL A 90 4.71 -11.13 4.86
CA VAL A 90 4.81 -12.30 5.75
C VAL A 90 4.70 -13.53 4.86
N ASN A 91 5.78 -14.32 4.80
CA ASN A 91 5.80 -15.55 4.01
C ASN A 91 5.41 -16.75 4.89
N ASN A 92 4.14 -17.15 4.85
CA ASN A 92 3.67 -18.38 5.52
C ASN A 92 3.70 -19.59 4.58
N THR A 93 4.30 -19.46 3.40
CA THR A 93 4.43 -20.57 2.45
C THR A 93 5.70 -21.38 2.72
N SER A 94 5.80 -22.56 2.11
CA SER A 94 7.03 -23.35 2.10
C SER A 94 8.08 -22.86 1.10
N ASN A 95 7.72 -21.92 0.23
CA ASN A 95 8.55 -21.48 -0.89
C ASN A 95 9.12 -20.09 -0.61
N THR A 96 10.29 -19.79 -1.17
CA THR A 96 10.86 -18.45 -1.09
C THR A 96 10.06 -17.51 -1.99
N LEU A 97 9.75 -16.31 -1.48
CA LEU A 97 9.12 -15.25 -2.26
C LEU A 97 10.16 -14.27 -2.78
N SER A 98 10.03 -13.88 -4.04
CA SER A 98 10.89 -12.91 -4.70
C SER A 98 10.13 -11.61 -4.92
N PHE A 99 10.62 -10.51 -4.35
CA PHE A 99 10.10 -9.16 -4.59
C PHE A 99 11.03 -8.43 -5.56
N GLU A 100 10.49 -8.02 -6.70
CA GLU A 100 11.25 -7.45 -7.81
C GLU A 100 10.59 -6.20 -8.40
N TYR A 101 11.38 -5.45 -9.16
CA TYR A 101 10.92 -4.28 -9.90
C TYR A 101 10.93 -4.58 -11.40
N VAL A 102 9.80 -4.36 -12.05
CA VAL A 102 9.65 -4.50 -13.51
C VAL A 102 9.58 -3.11 -14.14
N TYR A 103 10.39 -2.91 -15.16
CA TYR A 103 10.56 -1.62 -15.84
C TYR A 103 9.93 -1.66 -17.23
N TYR A 104 9.11 -0.66 -17.52
CA TYR A 104 8.40 -0.50 -18.79
C TYR A 104 8.84 0.76 -19.52
N GLY A 105 8.95 0.69 -20.84
CA GLY A 105 9.36 1.80 -21.69
C GLY A 105 10.84 2.15 -21.48
N ASN A 106 11.13 3.42 -21.21
CA ASN A 106 12.50 3.91 -21.04
C ASN A 106 12.93 4.02 -19.56
N ASN A 107 12.20 3.37 -18.65
CA ASN A 107 12.59 3.36 -17.24
C ASN A 107 13.78 2.42 -17.00
N VAL A 108 14.65 2.82 -16.09
CA VAL A 108 15.83 2.07 -15.67
C VAL A 108 15.83 1.87 -14.15
N PRO A 109 16.50 0.83 -13.65
CA PRO A 109 16.66 0.61 -12.22
C PRO A 109 17.29 1.81 -11.52
N LYS A 110 16.74 2.17 -10.37
CA LYS A 110 17.36 3.15 -9.45
C LYS A 110 18.13 2.43 -8.35
N ASP A 111 19.14 3.10 -7.78
CA ASP A 111 20.00 2.54 -6.72
C ASP A 111 19.23 2.05 -5.48
N ASN A 112 18.01 2.54 -5.27
CA ASN A 112 17.16 2.18 -4.15
C ASN A 112 16.08 1.12 -4.47
N GLU A 113 16.13 0.51 -5.66
CA GLU A 113 15.19 -0.49 -6.17
C GLU A 113 15.90 -1.86 -6.21
N VAL A 114 16.07 -2.45 -5.02
CA VAL A 114 16.78 -3.72 -4.82
C VAL A 114 15.77 -4.86 -4.68
N SER A 115 16.01 -5.98 -5.37
CA SER A 115 15.20 -7.19 -5.21
C SER A 115 15.37 -7.77 -3.80
N VAL A 116 14.27 -8.27 -3.24
CA VAL A 116 14.25 -8.80 -1.87
C VAL A 116 13.70 -10.22 -1.91
N PHE A 117 14.50 -11.18 -1.43
CA PHE A 117 14.06 -12.56 -1.21
C PHE A 117 13.54 -12.69 0.22
N ILE A 118 12.43 -13.40 0.39
CA ILE A 118 11.73 -13.58 1.67
C ILE A 118 11.60 -15.07 1.89
N GLU A 119 12.38 -15.60 2.83
CA GLU A 119 12.42 -17.03 3.09
C GLU A 119 11.13 -17.54 3.74
N PRO A 120 10.85 -18.85 3.70
CA PRO A 120 9.73 -19.45 4.42
C PRO A 120 9.73 -19.08 5.91
N GLY A 121 8.60 -18.59 6.41
CA GLY A 121 8.44 -18.13 7.80
C GLY A 121 9.09 -16.78 8.11
N GLU A 122 9.60 -16.06 7.10
CA GLU A 122 10.23 -14.75 7.30
C GLU A 122 9.25 -13.60 7.05
N VAL A 123 9.45 -12.50 7.79
CA VAL A 123 8.80 -11.21 7.55
C VAL A 123 9.82 -10.20 7.07
N LYS A 124 9.60 -9.62 5.88
CA LYS A 124 10.43 -8.54 5.37
C LYS A 124 9.63 -7.30 5.00
N SER A 125 10.24 -6.14 5.17
CA SER A 125 9.69 -4.87 4.67
C SER A 125 10.19 -4.61 3.26
N VAL A 126 9.26 -4.42 2.33
CA VAL A 126 9.53 -4.00 0.96
C VAL A 126 9.12 -2.55 0.75
N ARG A 127 9.80 -1.84 -0.15
CA ARG A 127 9.51 -0.44 -0.45
C ARG A 127 8.30 -0.37 -1.38
N GLY A 128 7.34 0.50 -1.06
CA GLY A 128 6.09 0.61 -1.80
C GLY A 128 4.88 0.54 -0.87
N SER A 129 3.92 1.45 -1.04
CA SER A 129 2.65 1.37 -0.31
C SER A 129 1.73 0.27 -0.87
N LYS A 130 1.92 -0.12 -2.13
CA LYS A 130 1.19 -1.20 -2.82
C LYS A 130 2.16 -2.00 -3.67
N ILE A 131 1.97 -3.32 -3.72
CA ILE A 131 2.60 -4.20 -4.71
C ILE A 131 1.67 -4.30 -5.91
N ASP A 132 2.16 -4.05 -7.12
CA ASP A 132 1.32 -3.98 -8.33
C ASP A 132 0.85 -5.37 -8.78
N TYR A 133 1.76 -6.34 -8.79
CA TYR A 133 1.48 -7.73 -9.16
C TYR A 133 1.82 -8.63 -7.97
N ILE A 134 0.80 -9.24 -7.38
CA ILE A 134 0.95 -10.17 -6.25
C ILE A 134 0.67 -11.56 -6.80
N LEU A 135 1.66 -12.45 -6.72
CA LEU A 135 1.59 -13.85 -7.17
C LEU A 135 1.04 -14.01 -8.60
N SER A 136 1.30 -13.02 -9.44
CA SER A 136 0.79 -12.93 -10.80
C SER A 136 1.88 -12.46 -11.73
N ASN A 137 1.83 -12.94 -12.96
CA ASN A 137 2.80 -12.53 -13.97
C ASN A 137 2.57 -11.07 -14.35
N PRO A 138 3.64 -10.25 -14.43
CA PRO A 138 3.54 -8.90 -14.94
C PRO A 138 3.08 -8.92 -16.39
N ASP A 139 2.27 -7.94 -16.77
CA ASP A 139 1.84 -7.78 -18.16
C ASP A 139 3.07 -7.58 -19.06
N SER A 140 3.12 -8.24 -20.21
CA SER A 140 4.25 -8.05 -21.14
C SER A 140 4.30 -6.65 -21.76
N ASN A 141 3.17 -5.95 -21.79
CA ASN A 141 3.08 -4.60 -22.31
C ASN A 141 1.99 -3.80 -21.58
N ILE A 142 2.35 -2.64 -21.04
CA ILE A 142 1.40 -1.72 -20.41
C ILE A 142 1.37 -0.40 -21.19
N ARG A 143 0.18 0.20 -21.27
CA ARG A 143 0.03 1.52 -21.89
C ARG A 143 0.58 2.60 -20.97
N VAL A 144 1.83 3.00 -21.20
CA VAL A 144 2.49 4.09 -20.48
C VAL A 144 2.26 5.44 -21.16
N LYS A 145 1.78 6.44 -20.41
CA LYS A 145 1.76 7.84 -20.88
C LYS A 145 3.13 8.47 -20.64
N GLY A 146 3.97 8.56 -21.68
CA GLY A 146 5.24 9.29 -21.62
C GLY A 146 6.47 8.42 -21.40
N LYS A 147 7.22 8.65 -20.31
CA LYS A 147 8.63 8.23 -20.15
C LYS A 147 8.87 6.78 -19.69
N GLY A 148 7.84 6.03 -19.39
CA GLY A 148 7.96 4.68 -18.83
C GLY A 148 7.29 4.56 -17.46
N ALA A 149 7.28 3.36 -16.91
CA ALA A 149 6.72 3.06 -15.60
C ALA A 149 7.53 1.96 -14.92
N THR A 150 7.63 2.05 -13.60
CA THR A 150 8.19 0.99 -12.77
C THR A 150 7.04 0.37 -11.99
N LYS A 151 7.00 -0.97 -11.96
CA LYS A 151 6.02 -1.77 -11.26
C LYS A 151 6.72 -2.71 -10.31
N THR A 152 6.00 -3.12 -9.28
CA THR A 152 6.49 -4.05 -8.27
C THR A 152 5.82 -5.40 -8.43
N VAL A 153 6.60 -6.47 -8.37
CA VAL A 153 6.13 -7.85 -8.51
C VAL A 153 6.55 -8.62 -7.29
N LEU A 154 5.62 -9.40 -6.74
CA LEU A 154 5.92 -10.43 -5.76
C LEU A 154 5.60 -11.79 -6.39
N SER A 155 6.62 -12.60 -6.63
CA SER A 155 6.52 -13.93 -7.21
C SER A 155 6.78 -15.01 -6.15
N CYS A 156 6.19 -16.18 -6.39
CA CYS A 156 6.48 -17.40 -5.64
C CYS A 156 7.46 -18.22 -6.48
N ASP A 157 8.67 -18.45 -5.97
CA ASP A 157 9.61 -19.32 -6.65
C ASP A 157 9.22 -20.76 -6.34
N VAL A 158 8.55 -21.43 -7.29
CA VAL A 158 8.31 -22.86 -7.19
C VAL A 158 9.64 -23.54 -7.51
N GLU A 159 10.32 -24.09 -6.50
CA GLU A 159 11.43 -25.01 -6.76
C GLU A 159 10.89 -26.11 -7.71
N GLN A 160 11.40 -26.12 -8.94
CA GLN A 160 11.13 -27.17 -9.93
C GLN A 160 11.99 -28.39 -9.66
#